data_AF-A0A0T5Z5V9-F1
#
_entry.id   AF-A0A0T5Z5V9-F1
#
_cell.length_a   1.000
_cell.length_b   1.000
_cell.length_c   1.000
_cell.angle_alpha   90.00
_cell.angle_beta   90.00
_cell.angle_gamma   90.00
#
_symmetry.space_group_name_H-M   'P 1'
#
loop_
_entity.id
_entity.type
_entity.pdbx_description
1 polymer ?
#
loop_
_entity_poly.entity_id
_entity_poly.type
_entity_poly.pdbx_seq_one_letter_code
_entity_poly.pdbx_strand_id
1 'polypeptide(L)'
;AYGNLSVYLFPSAPVEPFVGGWTDAFLTALGSAFFIPHPVAGLFFFIGLLWTSRYLALLAVVGYLVGDGLLQWLSGSIHPTLGQWGGFNFILTTIAVGGIFSVPGWRSLLLAIIAAALSSLITMAVQGVLQVYGVPVLAIPFLLTTLTMLAAMRKRVATTPPYLLLEAPALPEHSYERARLVRARGAEPESVPLRAPFFGSWRVYQGFDGPHTHQPPWQHALDFIITEQGRSFRNAGHRLQDFHCFDLPVLSPCHGTVARCLDELPDNPPGEVDSNNNWGNFLLIRLSTSCDSRVWHSVIIACDRRVWHYVSMAFDN
;
A
#
# COMPACT_ATOMS: atom_id res chain seq x y z
N ALA A 1 -21.52 -33.54 16.16
CA ALA A 1 -20.67 -33.70 14.97
C ALA A 1 -20.63 -32.37 14.22
N TYR A 2 -19.44 -31.82 13.93
CA TYR A 2 -19.30 -30.57 13.17
C TYR A 2 -19.56 -30.82 11.68
N GLY A 3 -20.84 -31.04 11.35
CA GLY A 3 -21.38 -31.15 10.01
C GLY A 3 -21.05 -32.38 9.17
N ASN A 4 -21.98 -32.77 8.30
CA ASN A 4 -21.86 -33.96 7.48
C ASN A 4 -20.87 -33.77 6.33
N LEU A 5 -20.71 -32.56 5.78
CA LEU A 5 -19.79 -32.33 4.67
C LEU A 5 -18.32 -32.42 5.09
N SER A 6 -18.00 -31.99 6.31
CA SER A 6 -16.65 -32.16 6.84
C SER A 6 -16.31 -33.66 6.84
N VAL A 7 -17.22 -34.51 7.35
CA VAL A 7 -17.18 -36.00 7.36
C VAL A 7 -16.92 -36.61 5.97
N TYR A 8 -17.47 -36.06 4.89
CA TYR A 8 -17.16 -36.52 3.53
C TYR A 8 -15.78 -36.08 3.02
N LEU A 9 -15.19 -35.04 3.61
CA LEU A 9 -13.81 -34.61 3.38
C LEU A 9 -12.80 -35.29 4.35
N PHE A 10 -13.24 -36.18 5.26
CA PHE A 10 -12.38 -36.89 6.21
C PHE A 10 -11.43 -37.97 5.68
N PRO A 11 -11.50 -38.53 4.45
CA PRO A 11 -10.65 -39.69 4.14
C PRO A 11 -9.15 -39.34 3.98
N SER A 12 -8.70 -38.18 4.46
CA SER A 12 -7.34 -37.67 4.27
C SER A 12 -6.64 -37.13 5.52
N ALA A 13 -7.24 -37.14 6.71
CA ALA A 13 -6.47 -36.90 7.95
C ALA A 13 -5.76 -38.22 8.33
N PRO A 14 -4.43 -38.25 8.49
CA PRO A 14 -3.73 -39.49 8.78
C PRO A 14 -4.14 -40.02 10.16
N VAL A 15 -4.34 -41.34 10.24
CA VAL A 15 -4.64 -42.04 11.51
C VAL A 15 -3.40 -42.04 12.42
N GLU A 16 -2.21 -41.94 11.82
CA GLU A 16 -0.92 -41.90 12.49
C GLU A 16 -0.30 -40.49 12.44
N PRO A 17 0.36 -40.04 13.53
CA PRO A 17 1.08 -38.76 13.53
C PRO A 17 2.24 -38.79 12.52
N PHE A 18 2.40 -37.71 11.76
CA PHE A 18 3.52 -37.55 10.82
C PHE A 18 4.78 -37.12 11.56
N VAL A 19 4.68 -36.09 12.41
CA VAL A 19 5.73 -35.65 13.35
C VAL A 19 5.21 -35.65 14.79
N GLY A 20 3.97 -35.22 15.00
CA GLY A 20 3.27 -35.23 16.28
C GLY A 20 3.03 -33.85 16.91
N GLY A 21 2.05 -33.82 17.81
CA GLY A 21 1.72 -32.64 18.63
C GLY A 21 1.23 -31.44 17.83
N TRP A 22 1.72 -30.25 18.19
CA TRP A 22 1.31 -28.98 17.58
C TRP A 22 1.78 -28.84 16.13
N THR A 23 2.86 -29.53 15.74
CA THR A 23 3.43 -29.42 14.39
C THR A 23 2.51 -30.03 13.34
N ASP A 24 1.99 -31.23 13.60
CA ASP A 24 1.00 -31.86 12.73
C ASP A 24 -0.30 -31.07 12.68
N ALA A 25 -0.72 -30.48 13.80
CA ALA A 25 -1.92 -29.65 13.85
C ALA A 25 -1.78 -28.36 13.01
N PHE A 26 -0.63 -27.69 13.10
CA PHE A 26 -0.28 -26.53 12.27
C PHE A 26 -0.23 -26.88 10.77
N LEU A 27 0.49 -27.95 10.42
CA LEU A 27 0.61 -28.38 9.03
C LEU A 27 -0.74 -28.87 8.48
N THR A 28 -1.51 -29.60 9.26
CA THR A 28 -2.88 -30.01 8.88
C THR A 28 -3.76 -28.80 8.63
N ALA A 29 -3.72 -27.79 9.52
CA ALA A 29 -4.44 -26.55 9.31
C ALA A 29 -4.03 -25.85 8.01
N LEU A 30 -2.73 -25.75 7.72
CA LEU A 30 -2.26 -25.20 6.43
C LEU A 30 -2.76 -26.00 5.22
N GLY A 31 -2.75 -27.33 5.29
CA GLY A 31 -3.28 -28.19 4.23
C GLY A 31 -4.78 -28.01 4.00
N SER A 32 -5.54 -27.79 5.08
CA SER A 32 -6.99 -27.52 5.02
C SER A 32 -7.35 -26.29 4.19
N ALA A 33 -6.43 -25.34 3.98
CA ALA A 33 -6.64 -24.21 3.08
C ALA A 33 -6.92 -24.65 1.63
N PHE A 34 -6.42 -25.82 1.24
CA PHE A 34 -6.62 -26.45 -0.07
C PHE A 34 -7.61 -27.61 -0.02
N PHE A 35 -8.40 -27.74 1.05
CA PHE A 35 -9.29 -28.87 1.29
C PHE A 35 -8.58 -30.23 1.41
N ILE A 36 -7.28 -30.22 1.77
CA ILE A 36 -6.48 -31.43 2.00
C ILE A 36 -5.94 -31.36 3.44
N PRO A 37 -6.73 -31.74 4.47
CA PRO A 37 -6.35 -31.67 5.88
C PRO A 37 -5.30 -32.75 6.22
N HIS A 38 -4.11 -32.66 5.62
CA HIS A 38 -3.01 -33.60 5.77
C HIS A 38 -1.69 -32.84 6.02
N PRO A 39 -0.86 -33.26 6.99
CA PRO A 39 0.36 -32.54 7.38
C PRO A 39 1.38 -32.45 6.23
N VAL A 40 1.50 -33.48 5.38
CA VAL A 40 2.38 -33.43 4.20
C VAL A 40 1.95 -32.34 3.19
N ALA A 41 0.64 -32.15 2.98
CA ALA A 41 0.15 -31.09 2.09
C ALA A 41 0.48 -29.71 2.68
N GLY A 42 0.27 -29.54 3.98
CA GLY A 42 0.68 -28.35 4.70
C GLY A 42 2.18 -28.09 4.68
N LEU A 43 3.00 -29.14 4.74
CA LEU A 43 4.45 -29.05 4.68
C LEU A 43 4.91 -28.50 3.33
N PHE A 44 4.35 -29.00 2.23
CA PHE A 44 4.64 -28.45 0.90
C PHE A 44 4.22 -26.99 0.80
N PHE A 45 3.06 -26.62 1.34
CA PHE A 45 2.63 -25.23 1.35
C PHE A 45 3.56 -24.35 2.20
N PHE A 46 3.98 -24.83 3.38
CA PHE A 46 4.88 -24.11 4.27
C PHE A 46 6.29 -23.93 3.66
N ILE A 47 6.81 -24.95 2.97
CA ILE A 47 8.07 -24.85 2.21
C ILE A 47 7.94 -23.80 1.10
N GLY A 48 6.81 -23.78 0.38
CA GLY A 48 6.51 -22.75 -0.61
C GLY A 48 6.48 -21.34 -0.02
N LEU A 49 5.88 -21.17 1.17
CA LEU A 49 5.92 -19.92 1.92
C LEU A 49 7.35 -19.54 2.30
N LEU A 50 8.14 -20.45 2.86
CA LEU A 50 9.54 -20.21 3.25
C LEU A 50 10.43 -19.81 2.08
N TRP A 51 10.22 -20.43 0.91
CA TRP A 51 10.94 -20.07 -0.31
C TRP A 51 10.55 -18.67 -0.76
N THR A 52 9.25 -18.37 -0.80
CA THR A 52 8.75 -17.09 -1.30
C THR A 52 9.08 -15.92 -0.36
N SER A 53 8.85 -16.10 0.95
CA SER A 53 9.06 -15.09 1.97
C SER A 53 9.16 -15.73 3.35
N ARG A 54 10.33 -15.60 3.99
CA ARG A 54 10.55 -16.09 5.36
C ARG A 54 9.66 -15.34 6.36
N TYR A 55 9.33 -14.09 6.06
CA TYR A 55 8.43 -13.30 6.90
C TYR A 55 6.99 -13.81 6.84
N LEU A 56 6.49 -14.21 5.66
CA LEU A 56 5.17 -14.83 5.54
C LEU A 56 5.10 -16.17 6.29
N ALA A 57 6.15 -16.98 6.22
CA ALA A 57 6.23 -18.22 7.00
C ALA A 57 6.21 -17.95 8.52
N LEU A 58 6.93 -16.92 8.99
CA LEU A 58 6.86 -16.48 10.39
C LEU A 58 5.45 -16.05 10.78
N LEU A 59 4.78 -15.24 9.95
CA LEU A 59 3.41 -14.81 10.20
C LEU A 59 2.43 -15.98 10.20
N ALA A 60 2.67 -17.01 9.39
CA ALA A 60 1.85 -18.21 9.39
C ALA A 60 1.90 -18.92 10.75
N VAL A 61 3.10 -19.08 11.29
CA VAL A 61 3.31 -19.69 12.62
C VAL A 61 2.71 -18.82 13.72
N VAL A 62 2.96 -17.51 13.70
CA VAL A 62 2.40 -16.56 14.68
C VAL A 62 0.87 -16.57 14.65
N GLY A 63 0.29 -16.49 13.45
CA GLY A 63 -1.15 -16.53 13.27
C GLY A 63 -1.74 -17.81 13.82
N TYR A 64 -1.08 -18.95 13.57
CA TYR A 64 -1.51 -20.22 14.11
C TYR A 64 -1.49 -20.26 15.63
N LEU A 65 -0.34 -19.94 16.24
CA LEU A 65 -0.16 -19.97 17.69
C LEU A 65 -1.14 -19.05 18.42
N VAL A 66 -1.39 -17.85 17.89
CA VAL A 66 -2.33 -16.89 18.48
C VAL A 66 -3.77 -17.36 18.32
N GLY A 67 -4.16 -17.76 17.11
CA GLY A 67 -5.54 -18.14 16.82
C GLY A 67 -5.95 -19.42 17.54
N ASP A 68 -5.12 -20.45 17.43
CA ASP A 68 -5.33 -21.74 18.09
C ASP A 68 -5.21 -21.61 19.61
N GLY A 69 -4.19 -20.91 20.11
CA GLY A 69 -4.03 -20.67 21.54
C GLY A 69 -5.22 -19.93 22.17
N LEU A 70 -5.78 -18.93 21.48
CA LEU A 70 -6.98 -18.23 21.95
C LEU A 70 -8.21 -19.15 21.98
N LEU A 71 -8.38 -20.01 20.96
CA LEU A 71 -9.47 -20.99 20.94
C LEU A 71 -9.33 -21.99 22.08
N GLN A 72 -8.13 -22.54 22.32
CA GLN A 72 -7.86 -23.44 23.44
C GLN A 72 -8.18 -22.77 24.77
N TRP A 73 -7.78 -21.51 24.94
CA TRP A 73 -8.05 -20.75 26.17
C TRP A 73 -9.54 -20.53 26.41
N LEU A 74 -10.33 -20.26 25.37
CA LEU A 74 -11.77 -20.01 25.49
C LEU A 74 -12.59 -21.29 25.64
N SER A 75 -12.24 -22.36 24.92
CA SER A 75 -13.04 -23.59 24.89
C SER A 75 -12.54 -24.67 25.85
N GLY A 76 -11.40 -24.48 26.51
CA GLY A 76 -10.73 -25.44 27.39
C GLY A 76 -10.07 -26.60 26.64
N SER A 77 -10.75 -27.14 25.62
CA SER A 77 -10.21 -28.06 24.62
C SER A 77 -10.81 -27.74 23.27
N ILE A 78 -9.99 -27.71 22.22
CA ILE A 78 -10.50 -27.50 20.85
C ILE A 78 -11.06 -28.83 20.34
N HIS A 79 -12.28 -28.80 19.82
CA HIS A 79 -12.78 -29.95 19.09
C HIS A 79 -11.89 -30.18 17.84
N PRO A 80 -11.31 -31.37 17.62
CA PRO A 80 -10.27 -31.59 16.60
C PRO A 80 -10.64 -31.06 15.21
N THR A 81 -11.91 -31.18 14.83
CA THR A 81 -12.45 -30.69 13.55
C THR A 81 -12.39 -29.17 13.40
N LEU A 82 -12.63 -28.42 14.47
CA LEU A 82 -12.58 -26.96 14.46
C LEU A 82 -11.13 -26.48 14.31
N GLY A 83 -10.18 -27.13 14.98
CA GLY A 83 -8.75 -26.81 14.82
C GLY A 83 -8.26 -27.10 13.40
N GLN A 84 -8.61 -28.27 12.86
CA GLN A 84 -8.22 -28.69 11.51
C GLN A 84 -8.81 -27.81 10.41
N TRP A 85 -10.12 -27.53 10.46
CA TRP A 85 -10.82 -26.79 9.39
C TRP A 85 -10.90 -25.28 9.64
N GLY A 86 -10.70 -24.83 10.87
CA GLY A 86 -10.66 -23.42 11.23
C GLY A 86 -9.26 -22.82 11.14
N GLY A 87 -8.22 -23.62 11.34
CA GLY A 87 -6.87 -23.13 11.57
C GLY A 87 -6.27 -22.26 10.47
N PHE A 88 -6.55 -22.58 9.21
CA PHE A 88 -6.04 -21.78 8.09
C PHE A 88 -6.61 -20.35 8.07
N ASN A 89 -7.78 -20.11 8.66
CA ASN A 89 -8.41 -18.79 8.59
C ASN A 89 -7.58 -17.73 9.31
N PHE A 90 -7.18 -18.00 10.55
CA PHE A 90 -6.32 -17.07 11.28
C PHE A 90 -4.91 -17.02 10.70
N ILE A 91 -4.36 -18.11 10.17
CA ILE A 91 -3.08 -18.12 9.44
C ILE A 91 -3.10 -17.15 8.25
N LEU A 92 -4.07 -17.30 7.35
CA LEU A 92 -4.18 -16.45 6.15
C LEU A 92 -4.52 -15.00 6.52
N THR A 93 -5.31 -14.78 7.57
CA THR A 93 -5.62 -13.43 8.07
C THR A 93 -4.35 -12.72 8.52
N THR A 94 -3.50 -13.40 9.29
CA THR A 94 -2.23 -12.84 9.78
C THR A 94 -1.26 -12.54 8.63
N ILE A 95 -1.15 -13.44 7.65
CA ILE A 95 -0.36 -13.23 6.42
C ILE A 95 -0.85 -12.00 5.64
N ALA A 96 -2.16 -11.90 5.42
CA ALA A 96 -2.74 -10.82 4.64
C ALA A 96 -2.56 -9.46 5.34
N VAL A 97 -3.01 -9.36 6.60
CA VAL A 97 -3.00 -8.10 7.35
C VAL A 97 -1.59 -7.68 7.74
N GLY A 98 -0.72 -8.61 8.16
CA GLY A 98 0.62 -8.31 8.67
C GLY A 98 1.73 -8.29 7.63
N GLY A 99 1.53 -8.92 6.48
CA GLY A 99 2.59 -9.12 5.49
C GLY A 99 2.28 -8.48 4.14
N ILE A 100 1.17 -8.87 3.51
CA ILE A 100 0.86 -8.47 2.14
C ILE A 100 0.33 -7.04 2.05
N PHE A 101 -0.60 -6.69 2.95
CA PHE A 101 -1.29 -5.40 2.92
C PHE A 101 -0.73 -4.38 3.90
N SER A 102 0.34 -4.70 4.61
CA SER A 102 1.02 -3.78 5.53
C SER A 102 2.53 -3.82 5.33
N VAL A 103 3.18 -2.68 5.54
CA VAL A 103 4.65 -2.63 5.60
C VAL A 103 5.14 -3.33 6.88
N PRO A 104 6.06 -4.31 6.79
CA PRO A 104 6.56 -5.03 7.95
C PRO A 104 7.17 -4.14 9.02
N GLY A 105 6.83 -4.45 10.27
CA GLY A 105 7.34 -3.76 11.46
C GLY A 105 6.59 -4.20 12.71
N TRP A 106 7.08 -3.80 13.88
CA TRP A 106 6.48 -4.21 15.16
C TRP A 106 4.98 -3.86 15.28
N ARG A 107 4.57 -2.67 14.83
CA ARG A 107 3.16 -2.26 14.87
C ARG A 107 2.29 -3.05 13.89
N SER A 108 2.85 -3.45 12.74
CA SER A 108 2.17 -4.34 11.79
C SER A 108 2.04 -5.75 12.36
N LEU A 109 3.07 -6.24 13.06
CA LEU A 109 3.00 -7.53 13.76
C LEU A 109 1.92 -7.51 14.86
N LEU A 110 1.86 -6.45 15.67
CA LEU A 110 0.78 -6.28 16.66
C LEU A 110 -0.60 -6.29 16.00
N LEU A 111 -0.76 -5.58 14.87
CA LEU A 111 -1.99 -5.58 14.09
C LEU A 111 -2.36 -6.99 13.61
N ALA A 112 -1.38 -7.75 13.13
CA ALA A 112 -1.55 -9.10 12.62
C ALA A 112 -1.94 -10.09 13.74
N ILE A 113 -1.40 -9.92 14.96
CA ILE A 113 -1.77 -10.69 16.15
C ILE A 113 -3.22 -10.41 16.54
N ILE A 114 -3.63 -9.12 16.58
CA ILE A 114 -5.02 -8.74 16.85
C ILE A 114 -5.95 -9.32 15.78
N ALA A 115 -5.56 -9.27 14.51
CA ALA A 115 -6.33 -9.85 13.41
C ALA A 115 -6.42 -11.38 13.51
N ALA A 116 -5.36 -12.08 13.94
CA ALA A 116 -5.38 -13.52 14.18
C ALA A 116 -6.40 -13.89 15.28
N ALA A 117 -6.34 -13.18 16.41
CA ALA A 117 -7.26 -13.36 17.53
C ALA A 117 -8.71 -13.08 17.13
N LEU A 118 -8.97 -12.01 16.39
CA LEU A 118 -10.31 -11.70 15.89
C LEU A 118 -10.80 -12.78 14.91
N SER A 119 -9.92 -13.27 14.02
CA SER A 119 -10.24 -14.32 13.06
C SER A 119 -10.60 -15.63 13.75
N SER A 120 -9.93 -15.98 14.85
CA SER A 120 -10.27 -17.17 15.62
C SER A 120 -11.62 -17.05 16.34
N LEU A 121 -11.95 -15.88 16.90
CA LEU A 121 -13.29 -15.60 17.45
C LEU A 121 -14.39 -15.69 16.38
N ILE A 122 -14.16 -15.11 15.21
CA ILE A 122 -15.10 -15.19 14.08
C ILE A 122 -15.21 -16.63 13.59
N THR A 123 -14.12 -17.40 13.57
CA THR A 123 -14.12 -18.82 13.21
C THR A 123 -15.06 -19.61 14.13
N MET A 124 -14.96 -19.39 15.45
CA MET A 124 -15.86 -20.03 16.42
C MET A 124 -17.32 -19.62 16.21
N ALA A 125 -17.58 -18.32 15.99
CA ALA A 125 -18.94 -17.80 15.77
C ALA A 125 -19.58 -18.36 14.48
N VAL A 126 -18.84 -18.32 13.37
CA VAL A 126 -19.30 -18.83 12.07
C VAL A 126 -19.52 -20.34 12.14
N GLN A 127 -18.60 -21.09 12.76
CA GLN A 127 -18.77 -22.52 12.92
C GLN A 127 -19.99 -22.87 13.79
N GLY A 128 -20.28 -22.07 14.82
CA GLY A 128 -21.46 -22.22 15.67
C GLY A 128 -22.80 -22.12 14.91
N VAL A 129 -22.84 -21.31 13.84
CA VAL A 129 -24.00 -21.18 12.94
C VAL A 129 -24.01 -22.30 11.89
N LEU A 130 -22.88 -22.50 11.21
CA LEU A 130 -22.80 -23.44 10.07
C LEU A 130 -22.89 -24.91 10.49
N GLN A 131 -22.55 -25.25 11.73
CA GLN A 131 -22.72 -26.61 12.24
C GLN A 131 -24.18 -27.07 12.20
N VAL A 132 -25.16 -26.16 12.33
CA VAL A 132 -26.61 -26.49 12.24
C VAL A 132 -26.97 -26.99 10.85
N TYR A 133 -26.33 -26.44 9.82
CA TYR A 133 -26.52 -26.79 8.41
C TYR A 133 -25.56 -27.89 7.93
N GLY A 134 -24.66 -28.32 8.79
CA GLY A 134 -23.68 -29.35 8.49
C GLY A 134 -22.52 -28.92 7.57
N VAL A 135 -22.25 -27.62 7.50
CA VAL A 135 -21.25 -27.01 6.60
C VAL A 135 -19.97 -26.65 7.39
N PRO A 136 -18.77 -26.87 6.84
CA PRO A 136 -17.52 -26.41 7.46
C PRO A 136 -17.39 -24.88 7.37
N VAL A 137 -16.52 -24.30 8.20
CA VAL A 137 -16.35 -22.84 8.29
C VAL A 137 -15.84 -22.17 6.99
N LEU A 138 -15.19 -22.94 6.09
CA LEU A 138 -14.57 -22.46 4.85
C LEU A 138 -13.65 -21.24 5.10
N ALA A 139 -13.39 -20.42 4.07
CA ALA A 139 -12.58 -19.21 4.18
C ALA A 139 -13.37 -17.97 4.66
N ILE A 140 -14.60 -18.15 5.16
CA ILE A 140 -15.49 -17.05 5.55
C ILE A 140 -14.85 -16.22 6.68
N PRO A 141 -14.31 -16.81 7.78
CA PRO A 141 -13.67 -16.03 8.83
C PRO A 141 -12.47 -15.24 8.34
N PHE A 142 -11.64 -15.82 7.48
CA PHE A 142 -10.50 -15.14 6.87
C PHE A 142 -10.93 -13.89 6.09
N LEU A 143 -11.92 -14.02 5.20
CA LEU A 143 -12.39 -12.93 4.37
C LEU A 143 -13.04 -11.83 5.22
N LEU A 144 -13.95 -12.20 6.12
CA LEU A 144 -14.63 -11.24 6.98
C LEU A 144 -13.63 -10.47 7.85
N THR A 145 -12.69 -11.16 8.48
CA THR A 145 -11.71 -10.52 9.37
C THR A 145 -10.76 -9.64 8.59
N THR A 146 -10.21 -10.13 7.47
CA THR A 146 -9.25 -9.38 6.68
C THR A 146 -9.89 -8.12 6.10
N LEU A 147 -11.07 -8.22 5.49
CA LEU A 147 -11.76 -7.07 4.89
C LEU A 147 -12.19 -6.05 5.95
N THR A 148 -12.72 -6.49 7.09
CA THR A 148 -13.09 -5.58 8.19
C THR A 148 -11.87 -4.86 8.75
N MET A 149 -10.75 -5.57 8.93
CA MET A 149 -9.50 -4.99 9.43
C MET A 149 -8.90 -3.96 8.46
N LEU A 150 -8.83 -4.30 7.17
CA LEU A 150 -8.35 -3.38 6.14
C LEU A 150 -9.26 -2.15 6.00
N ALA A 151 -10.59 -2.35 6.05
CA ALA A 151 -11.54 -1.24 6.00
C ALA A 151 -11.45 -0.32 7.24
N ALA A 152 -11.26 -0.89 8.43
CA ALA A 152 -11.08 -0.12 9.66
C ALA A 152 -9.79 0.71 9.61
N MET A 153 -8.70 0.09 9.15
CA MET A 153 -7.40 0.76 9.03
C MET A 153 -7.37 1.81 7.91
N ARG A 154 -8.12 1.63 6.82
CA ARG A 154 -8.25 2.63 5.75
C ARG A 154 -8.87 3.94 6.22
N LYS A 155 -9.80 3.89 7.18
CA LYS A 155 -10.48 5.09 7.73
C LYS A 155 -9.64 5.86 8.76
N ARG A 156 -8.43 5.38 9.05
CA ARG A 156 -7.56 5.98 10.04
C ARG A 156 -6.96 7.28 9.50
N VAL A 157 -7.21 8.37 10.22
CA VAL A 157 -6.68 9.72 9.88
C VAL A 157 -5.19 9.85 10.21
N ALA A 158 -4.67 9.01 11.11
CA ALA A 158 -3.28 9.09 11.56
C ALA A 158 -2.31 8.44 10.57
N THR A 159 -1.34 9.20 10.06
CA THR A 159 -0.20 8.78 9.20
C THR A 159 0.86 7.97 9.95
N THR A 160 0.48 7.35 11.07
CA THR A 160 1.43 6.61 11.91
C THR A 160 1.44 5.14 11.52
N PRO A 161 2.60 4.46 11.55
CA PRO A 161 2.66 3.04 11.21
C PRO A 161 1.70 2.19 12.08
N PRO A 162 1.20 1.05 11.57
CA PRO A 162 1.59 0.42 10.30
C PRO A 162 0.99 1.10 9.08
N TYR A 163 1.78 1.19 8.01
CA TYR A 163 1.38 1.74 6.71
C TYR A 163 0.74 0.66 5.85
N LEU A 164 -0.40 0.95 5.24
CA LEU A 164 -1.13 -0.01 4.41
C LEU A 164 -0.70 0.05 2.94
N LEU A 165 -0.76 -1.09 2.26
CA LEU A 165 -0.39 -1.27 0.86
C LEU A 165 -1.60 -1.72 0.03
N LEU A 166 -2.70 -0.95 0.08
CA LEU A 166 -3.96 -1.33 -0.57
C LEU A 166 -3.89 -1.29 -2.10
N GLU A 167 -3.18 -0.31 -2.66
CA GLU A 167 -3.07 -0.12 -4.11
C GLU A 167 -2.00 -0.99 -4.77
N ALA A 168 -0.93 -1.27 -4.01
CA ALA A 168 0.22 -2.03 -4.50
C ALA A 168 0.68 -3.03 -3.42
N PRO A 169 -0.11 -4.08 -3.14
CA PRO A 169 0.31 -5.15 -2.26
C PRO A 169 1.56 -5.82 -2.82
N ALA A 170 2.49 -6.17 -1.94
CA ALA A 170 3.78 -6.74 -2.33
C ALA A 170 4.25 -7.75 -1.28
N LEU A 171 5.29 -8.51 -1.63
CA LEU A 171 5.96 -9.36 -0.65
C LEU A 171 6.55 -8.48 0.48
N PRO A 172 6.53 -8.98 1.73
CA PRO A 172 7.04 -8.25 2.90
C PRO A 172 8.45 -7.70 2.71
N GLU A 173 9.35 -8.46 2.11
CA GLU A 173 10.74 -8.08 1.89
C GLU A 173 10.85 -6.88 0.94
N HIS A 174 10.07 -6.89 -0.14
CA HIS A 174 10.04 -5.81 -1.13
C HIS A 174 9.39 -4.55 -0.56
N SER A 175 8.28 -4.70 0.18
CA SER A 175 7.61 -3.57 0.81
C SER A 175 8.43 -2.93 1.92
N TYR A 176 9.15 -3.74 2.70
CA TYR A 176 10.10 -3.27 3.71
C TYR A 176 11.27 -2.51 3.07
N GLU A 177 11.89 -3.05 2.01
CA GLU A 177 12.98 -2.38 1.30
C GLU A 177 12.52 -1.05 0.69
N ARG A 178 11.37 -1.04 0.02
CA ARG A 178 10.76 0.19 -0.52
C ARG A 178 10.55 1.22 0.58
N ALA A 179 9.95 0.83 1.71
CA ALA A 179 9.73 1.74 2.84
C ALA A 179 11.06 2.24 3.44
N ARG A 180 12.09 1.40 3.50
CA ARG A 180 13.43 1.78 3.96
C ARG A 180 14.06 2.83 3.05
N LEU A 181 14.00 2.63 1.73
CA LEU A 181 14.54 3.56 0.74
C LEU A 181 13.81 4.91 0.76
N VAL A 182 12.49 4.89 0.91
CA VAL A 182 11.67 6.11 1.00
C VAL A 182 12.03 6.91 2.26
N ARG A 183 12.17 6.25 3.42
CA ARG A 183 12.63 6.90 4.66
C ARG A 183 14.06 7.44 4.57
N ALA A 184 14.96 6.71 3.91
CA ALA A 184 16.34 7.18 3.69
C ALA A 184 16.40 8.44 2.84
N ARG A 185 15.38 8.70 2.00
CA ARG A 185 15.21 9.93 1.22
C ARG A 185 14.51 11.05 1.99
N GLY A 186 14.19 10.85 3.27
CA GLY A 186 13.47 11.82 4.10
C GLY A 186 11.96 11.89 3.83
N ALA A 187 11.39 10.92 3.09
CA ALA A 187 9.97 10.88 2.76
C ALA A 187 9.23 9.78 3.56
N GLU A 188 7.91 9.91 3.66
CA GLU A 188 7.07 8.89 4.29
C GLU A 188 6.71 7.75 3.30
N PRO A 189 6.56 6.49 3.76
CA PRO A 189 6.23 5.35 2.88
C PRO A 189 4.94 5.49 2.06
N GLU A 190 3.99 6.33 2.51
CA GLU A 190 2.75 6.64 1.78
C GLU A 190 2.94 7.73 0.72
N SER A 191 4.12 8.36 0.64
CA SER A 191 4.39 9.42 -0.32
C SER A 191 4.37 8.89 -1.76
N VAL A 192 3.83 9.72 -2.66
CA VAL A 192 3.78 9.40 -4.09
C VAL A 192 5.10 9.81 -4.73
N PRO A 193 5.83 8.88 -5.37
CA PRO A 193 7.04 9.24 -6.08
C PRO A 193 6.70 10.06 -7.32
N LEU A 194 7.21 11.29 -7.37
CA LEU A 194 7.08 12.17 -8.53
C LEU A 194 8.32 12.06 -9.42
N ARG A 195 8.10 12.13 -10.73
CA ARG A 195 9.15 12.24 -11.74
C ARG A 195 9.31 13.69 -12.15
N ALA A 196 10.49 14.03 -12.69
CA ALA A 196 10.67 15.31 -13.35
C ALA A 196 9.69 15.43 -14.54
N PRO A 197 9.02 16.58 -14.73
CA PRO A 197 8.02 16.77 -15.76
C PRO A 197 8.66 17.14 -17.11
N PHE A 198 9.87 16.68 -17.39
CA PHE A 198 10.63 17.04 -18.60
C PHE A 198 11.64 15.96 -18.97
N PHE A 199 12.11 16.01 -20.21
CA PHE A 199 13.23 15.20 -20.67
C PHE A 199 14.58 15.87 -20.37
N GLY A 200 15.59 15.05 -20.07
CA GLY A 200 16.95 15.50 -19.83
C GLY A 200 17.15 16.11 -18.45
N SER A 201 18.18 16.95 -18.32
CA SER A 201 18.58 17.57 -17.06
C SER A 201 18.27 19.07 -17.08
N TRP A 202 17.42 19.51 -16.17
CA TRP A 202 17.11 20.92 -15.96
C TRP A 202 17.62 21.35 -14.59
N ARG A 203 17.96 22.62 -14.43
CA ARG A 203 18.40 23.18 -13.14
C ARG A 203 17.18 23.68 -12.38
N VAL A 204 17.15 23.43 -11.07
CA VAL A 204 16.21 24.12 -10.17
C VAL A 204 16.66 25.57 -10.05
N TYR A 205 15.89 26.49 -10.62
CA TYR A 205 16.11 27.93 -10.49
C TYR A 205 15.66 28.42 -9.13
N GLN A 206 14.51 27.91 -8.70
CA GLN A 206 13.96 28.21 -7.39
C GLN A 206 13.34 26.96 -6.78
N GLY A 207 13.60 26.74 -5.50
CA GLY A 207 13.08 25.61 -4.76
C GLY A 207 12.48 26.02 -3.42
N PHE A 208 12.49 25.10 -2.47
CA PHE A 208 11.86 25.28 -1.17
C PHE A 208 12.45 26.45 -0.38
N ASP A 209 11.61 27.14 0.40
CA ASP A 209 11.98 28.21 1.33
C ASP A 209 12.69 29.41 0.67
N GLY A 210 12.23 29.83 -0.51
CA GLY A 210 12.74 31.02 -1.20
C GLY A 210 12.41 32.34 -0.49
N PRO A 211 13.28 33.37 -0.54
CA PRO A 211 13.11 34.62 0.21
C PRO A 211 12.01 35.56 -0.32
N HIS A 212 11.54 35.40 -1.56
CA HIS A 212 10.62 36.34 -2.22
C HIS A 212 9.37 35.69 -2.84
N THR A 213 9.52 34.51 -3.44
CA THR A 213 8.46 33.67 -4.04
C THR A 213 8.54 32.27 -3.43
N HIS A 214 7.48 31.46 -3.52
CA HIS A 214 7.30 30.22 -2.74
C HIS A 214 7.04 30.46 -1.24
N GLN A 215 6.01 31.25 -0.96
CA GLN A 215 5.44 31.41 0.39
C GLN A 215 4.24 30.45 0.57
N PRO A 216 3.80 30.17 1.81
CA PRO A 216 2.59 29.39 2.05
C PRO A 216 1.40 29.91 1.21
N PRO A 217 0.64 29.04 0.52
CA PRO A 217 0.71 27.57 0.52
C PRO A 217 1.72 26.95 -0.46
N TRP A 218 2.33 27.73 -1.37
CA TRP A 218 3.17 27.26 -2.48
C TRP A 218 4.66 27.10 -2.13
N GLN A 219 5.00 27.03 -0.85
CA GLN A 219 6.39 26.97 -0.38
C GLN A 219 7.18 25.76 -0.85
N HIS A 220 6.46 24.71 -1.27
CA HIS A 220 7.04 23.49 -1.79
C HIS A 220 7.07 23.43 -3.31
N ALA A 221 6.79 24.52 -4.04
CA ALA A 221 6.91 24.48 -5.49
C ALA A 221 8.38 24.53 -5.96
N LEU A 222 8.63 23.94 -7.13
CA LEU A 222 9.93 23.88 -7.79
C LEU A 222 9.83 24.49 -9.17
N ASP A 223 10.74 25.42 -9.48
CA ASP A 223 10.88 26.06 -10.79
C ASP A 223 12.11 25.51 -11.51
N PHE A 224 11.91 24.94 -12.69
CA PHE A 224 12.96 24.26 -13.47
C PHE A 224 13.35 25.06 -14.71
N ILE A 225 14.62 25.39 -14.88
CA ILE A 225 15.16 26.11 -16.06
C ILE A 225 16.16 25.27 -16.85
N ILE A 226 16.25 25.50 -18.15
CA ILE A 226 17.39 25.02 -18.97
C ILE A 226 18.43 26.14 -19.05
N THR A 227 19.70 25.80 -18.84
CA THR A 227 20.81 26.74 -19.09
C THR A 227 21.89 26.11 -19.94
N GLU A 228 22.34 26.83 -20.97
CA GLU A 228 23.56 26.53 -21.72
C GLU A 228 24.61 27.61 -21.41
N GLN A 229 25.83 27.20 -21.05
CA GLN A 229 26.93 28.12 -20.68
C GLN A 229 26.55 29.15 -19.59
N GLY A 230 25.66 28.77 -18.66
CA GLY A 230 25.20 29.63 -17.56
C GLY A 230 24.11 30.63 -17.94
N ARG A 231 23.62 30.62 -19.19
CA ARG A 231 22.50 31.47 -19.64
C ARG A 231 21.27 30.62 -19.94
N SER A 232 20.09 31.16 -19.65
CA SER A 232 18.80 30.52 -19.89
C SER A 232 18.18 30.87 -21.25
N PHE A 233 18.88 31.68 -22.05
CA PHE A 233 18.47 32.13 -23.37
C PHE A 233 19.67 32.28 -24.30
N ARG A 234 19.41 32.20 -25.61
CA ARG A 234 20.32 32.53 -26.70
C ARG A 234 20.13 33.98 -27.13
N ASN A 235 21.07 34.52 -27.88
CA ASN A 235 20.99 35.89 -28.42
C ASN A 235 20.79 36.94 -27.29
N ALA A 236 19.80 37.83 -27.45
CA ALA A 236 19.50 38.92 -26.54
C ALA A 236 18.33 38.63 -25.58
N GLY A 237 17.61 37.51 -25.74
CA GLY A 237 16.49 37.15 -24.87
C GLY A 237 15.25 38.03 -25.00
N HIS A 238 15.09 38.70 -26.16
CA HIS A 238 13.95 39.58 -26.43
C HIS A 238 12.77 38.85 -27.07
N ARG A 239 12.98 37.62 -27.54
CA ARG A 239 11.93 36.79 -28.15
C ARG A 239 11.78 35.49 -27.38
N LEU A 240 10.57 34.95 -27.36
CA LEU A 240 10.26 33.69 -26.69
C LEU A 240 11.12 32.53 -27.18
N GLN A 241 11.40 32.48 -28.49
CA GLN A 241 12.19 31.43 -29.12
C GLN A 241 13.67 31.48 -28.73
N ASP A 242 14.14 32.56 -28.11
CA ASP A 242 15.51 32.64 -27.58
C ASP A 242 15.69 31.76 -26.34
N PHE A 243 14.62 31.42 -25.63
CA PHE A 243 14.67 30.72 -24.35
C PHE A 243 14.73 29.21 -24.56
N HIS A 244 15.69 28.53 -23.91
CA HIS A 244 15.94 27.12 -24.17
C HIS A 244 14.79 26.18 -23.77
N CYS A 245 13.97 26.59 -22.81
CA CYS A 245 12.80 25.84 -22.35
C CYS A 245 11.55 26.05 -23.22
N PHE A 246 11.58 27.05 -24.11
CA PHE A 246 10.42 27.43 -24.90
C PHE A 246 10.02 26.31 -25.87
N ASP A 247 8.71 26.06 -26.01
CA ASP A 247 8.12 25.06 -26.90
C ASP A 247 8.58 23.60 -26.63
N LEU A 248 9.15 23.34 -25.45
CA LEU A 248 9.49 21.98 -25.03
C LEU A 248 8.30 21.28 -24.39
N PRO A 249 8.12 19.97 -24.62
CA PRO A 249 7.02 19.21 -24.05
C PRO A 249 7.18 19.09 -22.53
N VAL A 250 6.08 19.35 -21.82
CA VAL A 250 5.95 19.10 -20.38
C VAL A 250 5.28 17.74 -20.18
N LEU A 251 5.93 16.87 -19.41
CA LEU A 251 5.49 15.51 -19.13
C LEU A 251 4.71 15.45 -17.81
N SER A 252 3.82 14.48 -17.70
CA SER A 252 3.18 14.20 -16.43
C SER A 252 4.19 13.64 -15.42
N PRO A 253 4.34 14.25 -14.23
CA PRO A 253 5.27 13.79 -13.20
C PRO A 253 4.76 12.55 -12.46
N CYS A 254 3.46 12.25 -12.59
CA CYS A 254 2.79 11.15 -11.90
C CYS A 254 1.63 10.59 -12.73
N HIS A 255 1.11 9.44 -12.30
CA HIS A 255 -0.16 8.92 -12.80
C HIS A 255 -1.32 9.56 -12.01
N GLY A 256 -2.38 9.97 -12.71
CA GLY A 256 -3.55 10.57 -12.09
C GLY A 256 -4.59 11.01 -13.11
N THR A 257 -5.64 11.66 -12.64
CA THR A 257 -6.72 12.21 -13.47
C THR A 257 -6.57 13.72 -13.56
N VAL A 258 -6.69 14.29 -14.77
CA VAL A 258 -6.72 15.74 -14.93
C VAL A 258 -8.02 16.28 -14.31
N ALA A 259 -7.89 17.01 -13.21
CA ALA A 259 -9.02 17.61 -12.50
C ALA A 259 -9.38 18.98 -13.08
N ARG A 260 -8.40 19.72 -13.61
CA ARG A 260 -8.57 21.00 -14.27
C ARG A 260 -7.41 21.24 -15.23
N CYS A 261 -7.69 21.91 -16.35
CA CYS A 261 -6.68 22.43 -17.25
C CYS A 261 -7.04 23.86 -17.67
N LEU A 262 -6.03 24.65 -18.00
CA LEU A 262 -6.17 25.92 -18.71
C LEU A 262 -5.03 26.01 -19.72
N ASP A 263 -5.37 26.20 -20.99
CA ASP A 263 -4.41 26.25 -22.13
C ASP A 263 -4.77 27.37 -23.13
N GLU A 264 -5.58 28.35 -22.71
CA GLU A 264 -6.10 29.39 -23.59
C GLU A 264 -5.37 30.74 -23.41
N LEU A 265 -4.51 30.87 -22.40
CA LEU A 265 -3.80 32.13 -22.16
C LEU A 265 -2.62 32.28 -23.12
N PRO A 266 -2.45 33.45 -23.75
CA PRO A 266 -1.33 33.72 -24.62
C PRO A 266 -0.02 33.80 -23.83
N ASP A 267 1.08 33.57 -24.54
CA ASP A 267 2.42 33.80 -24.05
C ASP A 267 2.60 35.31 -23.82
N ASN A 268 2.88 35.70 -22.58
CA ASN A 268 3.35 37.04 -22.24
C ASN A 268 4.62 37.43 -23.08
N PRO A 269 5.01 38.70 -23.16
CA PRO A 269 6.31 39.10 -23.70
C PRO A 269 7.46 38.96 -22.68
N PRO A 270 8.72 38.70 -23.10
CA PRO A 270 9.89 38.72 -22.22
C PRO A 270 9.96 39.96 -21.31
N GLY A 271 9.92 39.76 -19.99
CA GLY A 271 9.96 40.82 -18.97
C GLY A 271 8.60 41.29 -18.45
N GLU A 272 7.49 40.84 -19.05
CA GLU A 272 6.13 41.14 -18.58
C GLU A 272 5.56 40.01 -17.72
N VAL A 273 4.68 40.38 -16.78
CA VAL A 273 4.03 39.46 -15.83
C VAL A 273 2.53 39.72 -15.81
N ASP A 274 1.74 38.65 -15.97
CA ASP A 274 0.29 38.70 -15.77
C ASP A 274 -0.05 38.45 -14.29
N SER A 275 -0.33 39.53 -13.57
CA SER A 275 -0.71 39.49 -12.15
C SER A 275 -2.14 39.02 -11.90
N ASN A 276 -3.00 38.96 -12.94
CA ASN A 276 -4.37 38.49 -12.82
C ASN A 276 -4.43 36.96 -12.95
N ASN A 277 -3.66 36.39 -13.89
CA ASN A 277 -3.57 34.95 -14.12
C ASN A 277 -2.24 34.39 -13.62
N ASN A 278 -2.08 34.42 -12.31
CA ASN A 278 -0.89 34.04 -11.56
C ASN A 278 -0.35 32.61 -11.78
N TRP A 279 -1.07 31.70 -12.45
CA TRP A 279 -0.58 30.35 -12.78
C TRP A 279 -0.27 30.18 -14.27
N GLY A 280 -0.61 31.15 -15.11
CA GLY A 280 -0.59 31.00 -16.56
C GLY A 280 -1.43 29.79 -17.02
N ASN A 281 -0.95 29.10 -18.06
CA ASN A 281 -1.52 27.82 -18.47
C ASN A 281 -1.06 26.72 -17.50
N PHE A 282 -1.97 25.86 -17.08
CA PHE A 282 -1.69 24.85 -16.07
C PHE A 282 -2.49 23.56 -16.27
N LEU A 283 -1.97 22.49 -15.68
CA LEU A 283 -2.61 21.20 -15.51
C LEU A 283 -2.65 20.84 -14.02
N LEU A 284 -3.86 20.64 -13.51
CA LEU A 284 -4.10 20.14 -12.16
C LEU A 284 -4.36 18.64 -12.23
N ILE A 285 -3.43 17.85 -11.68
CA ILE A 285 -3.52 16.39 -11.67
C ILE A 285 -3.94 15.93 -10.29
N ARG A 286 -5.07 15.23 -10.22
CA ARG A 286 -5.52 14.54 -9.02
C ARG A 286 -4.86 13.17 -8.95
N LEU A 287 -4.09 12.93 -7.89
CA LEU A 287 -3.50 11.63 -7.62
C LEU A 287 -4.60 10.62 -7.29
N SER A 288 -4.45 9.38 -7.77
CA SER A 288 -5.42 8.29 -7.53
C SER A 288 -5.32 7.68 -6.13
N THR A 289 -4.63 8.32 -5.19
CA THR A 289 -4.36 7.75 -3.88
C THR A 289 -5.60 7.69 -3.01
N SER A 290 -5.77 6.55 -2.37
CA SER A 290 -6.89 6.11 -1.51
C SER A 290 -7.06 6.88 -0.19
N CYS A 291 -6.42 8.05 -0.02
CA CYS A 291 -6.63 8.88 1.16
C CYS A 291 -7.97 9.62 1.02
N ASP A 292 -9.01 9.04 1.59
CA ASP A 292 -10.28 9.68 1.94
C ASP A 292 -10.11 10.62 3.15
N SER A 293 -8.90 11.18 3.32
CA SER A 293 -8.67 12.31 4.19
C SER A 293 -8.89 13.56 3.37
N ARG A 294 -9.44 14.60 3.99
CA ARG A 294 -9.91 15.84 3.36
C ARG A 294 -8.77 16.72 2.81
N VAL A 295 -7.66 16.10 2.44
CA VAL A 295 -6.44 16.70 1.92
C VAL A 295 -6.28 16.26 0.47
N TRP A 296 -6.67 17.15 -0.43
CA TRP A 296 -6.53 16.95 -1.86
C TRP A 296 -5.05 17.03 -2.21
N HIS A 297 -4.39 15.88 -2.40
CA HIS A 297 -3.05 15.87 -2.97
C HIS A 297 -3.16 16.10 -4.47
N SER A 298 -2.98 17.36 -4.86
CA SER A 298 -2.95 17.79 -6.24
C SER A 298 -1.52 18.12 -6.63
N VAL A 299 -1.14 17.73 -7.84
CA VAL A 299 0.09 18.23 -8.46
C VAL A 299 -0.36 19.26 -9.48
N ILE A 300 0.07 20.50 -9.26
CA ILE A 300 -0.09 21.58 -10.24
C ILE A 300 1.18 21.60 -11.06
N ILE A 301 1.04 21.31 -12.35
CA ILE A 301 2.05 21.69 -13.33
C ILE A 301 1.57 23.02 -13.89
N ALA A 302 2.21 24.10 -13.45
CA ALA A 302 1.99 25.40 -14.04
C ALA A 302 3.13 25.68 -15.00
N CYS A 303 2.79 26.01 -16.25
CA CYS A 303 3.71 26.74 -17.10
C CYS A 303 3.50 28.23 -16.77
N ASP A 304 3.85 28.62 -15.55
CA ASP A 304 3.75 30.00 -15.14
C ASP A 304 4.90 30.79 -15.79
N ARG A 305 4.51 31.70 -16.68
CA ARG A 305 5.43 32.53 -17.47
C ARG A 305 5.81 33.81 -16.75
N ARG A 306 5.66 33.89 -15.42
CA ARG A 306 6.17 35.00 -14.58
C ARG A 306 7.62 35.35 -14.87
N VAL A 307 8.45 34.38 -15.26
CA VAL A 307 9.84 34.64 -15.67
C VAL A 307 10.28 33.60 -16.69
N TRP A 308 9.75 33.61 -17.91
CA TRP A 308 10.27 33.11 -19.23
C TRP A 308 11.17 31.87 -19.37
N HIS A 309 11.44 31.16 -18.29
CA HIS A 309 12.61 30.33 -18.14
C HIS A 309 12.26 29.00 -17.50
N TYR A 310 11.09 28.87 -16.86
CA TYR A 310 10.81 27.72 -16.01
C TYR A 310 9.47 27.01 -16.19
N VAL A 311 9.49 25.71 -15.85
CA VAL A 311 8.30 24.90 -15.56
C VAL A 311 8.16 24.84 -14.04
N SER A 312 6.97 25.17 -13.50
CA SER A 312 6.69 25.06 -12.06
C SER A 312 5.94 23.79 -11.75
N MET A 313 6.37 23.09 -10.70
CA MET A 313 5.60 22.02 -10.09
C MET A 313 5.29 22.41 -8.65
N ALA A 314 4.00 22.56 -8.34
CA ALA A 314 3.52 22.91 -7.00
C ALA A 314 2.67 21.79 -6.39
N PHE A 315 2.58 21.79 -5.07
CA PHE A 315 1.87 20.80 -4.27
C PHE A 315 0.85 21.49 -3.37
N ASP A 316 -0.38 21.01 -3.36
CA ASP A 316 -1.35 21.37 -2.31
C ASP A 316 -1.01 20.58 -1.03
N ASN A 317 -0.98 21.28 0.11
CA ASN A 317 -0.92 20.71 1.45
C ASN A 317 -2.31 20.53 2.07
#